data_AF-A0AAV5W2M6-F1
#
_entry.id   AF-A0AAV5W2M6-F1
#
_cell.length_a   1.000
_cell.length_b   1.000
_cell.length_c   1.000
_cell.angle_alpha   90.00
_cell.angle_beta   90.00
_cell.angle_gamma   90.00
#
_symmetry.space_group_name_H-M   'P 1'
#
loop_
_entity.id
_entity.type
_entity.pdbx_description
1 polymer ?
#
loop_
_entity_poly.entity_id
_entity_poly.type
_entity_poly.pdbx_seq_one_letter_code
_entity_poly.pdbx_strand_id
1 'polypeptide(L)'
;MSLLKCGHSPGSDGILPENLTHLEYADDVAHIAKSRPELERMLKKLMDACSRVGLEVNASKTNLLTSCTTTRAPITNRKPIYINGMSFEYKKGTKYLGSWLSLPLDHENEIKRRVQCGWLAWRNIGYLLNHPTISKEIRMRTFNACILPTVLYGCEAWTLRSSDKEDLAIAQRKMERKMLRLTWEDKLTNERLRQATGVIDWVEEATRKKLK
;
A
#
# COMPACT_ATOMS: atom_id res chain seq x y z
N MET A 1 -15.12 -2.93 -5.08
CA MET A 1 -14.63 -1.52 -5.02
C MET A 1 -14.06 -1.12 -6.38
N SER A 2 -14.54 -0.05 -7.04
CA SER A 2 -14.09 0.32 -8.39
C SER A 2 -13.06 1.46 -8.40
N LEU A 3 -11.90 1.29 -9.04
CA LEU A 3 -10.75 2.21 -9.01
C LEU A 3 -10.40 2.72 -10.42
N LEU A 4 -10.70 3.96 -10.71
CA LEU A 4 -10.67 4.53 -12.06
C LEU A 4 -9.44 5.44 -12.22
N LYS A 5 -8.40 5.02 -12.96
CA LYS A 5 -7.17 5.78 -13.28
C LYS A 5 -7.34 6.50 -14.63
N CYS A 6 -6.81 7.72 -14.74
CA CYS A 6 -6.71 8.46 -16.01
C CYS A 6 -5.25 8.89 -16.22
N GLY A 7 -4.53 8.35 -17.21
CA GLY A 7 -3.13 8.72 -17.45
C GLY A 7 -2.53 8.27 -18.78
N HIS A 8 -1.73 9.14 -19.40
CA HIS A 8 -0.91 8.90 -20.59
C HIS A 8 0.51 8.47 -20.17
N SER A 9 1.13 7.54 -20.91
CA SER A 9 2.55 7.17 -20.73
C SER A 9 3.14 6.76 -22.08
N PRO A 10 4.32 7.28 -22.47
CA PRO A 10 5.08 6.76 -23.60
C PRO A 10 6.11 5.70 -23.14
N GLY A 11 6.18 4.61 -23.92
CA GLY A 11 7.31 3.70 -24.13
C GLY A 11 8.15 3.21 -22.95
N SER A 12 8.03 1.92 -22.60
CA SER A 12 9.19 1.06 -22.29
C SER A 12 8.77 -0.41 -22.28
N ASP A 13 9.65 -1.25 -22.82
CA ASP A 13 9.50 -2.69 -23.00
C ASP A 13 9.22 -3.40 -21.66
N GLY A 14 8.06 -4.04 -21.56
CA GLY A 14 7.64 -4.79 -20.38
C GLY A 14 6.38 -5.60 -20.66
N ILE A 15 6.25 -6.75 -19.98
CA ILE A 15 5.30 -7.87 -20.15
C ILE A 15 3.79 -7.49 -20.01
N LEU A 16 3.43 -6.21 -19.99
CA LEU A 16 2.05 -5.75 -19.89
C LEU A 16 1.42 -5.59 -21.29
N PRO A 17 0.16 -6.00 -21.50
CA PRO A 17 -0.53 -5.76 -22.78
C PRO A 17 -0.53 -4.26 -23.11
N GLU A 18 -0.36 -3.92 -24.39
CA GLU A 18 -0.19 -2.54 -24.90
C GLU A 18 -1.25 -1.54 -24.39
N ASN A 19 -2.40 -2.02 -23.90
CA ASN A 19 -3.42 -1.22 -23.23
C ASN A 19 -4.05 -1.95 -22.04
N LEU A 20 -3.41 -1.88 -20.86
CA LEU A 20 -4.06 -2.26 -19.60
C LEU A 20 -5.23 -1.31 -19.30
N THR A 21 -6.47 -1.82 -19.37
CA THR A 21 -7.70 -1.03 -19.19
C THR A 21 -8.47 -1.39 -17.93
N HIS A 22 -8.23 -2.56 -17.34
CA HIS A 22 -8.88 -2.99 -16.11
C HIS A 22 -7.99 -3.95 -15.32
N LEU A 23 -8.17 -3.97 -14.00
CA LEU A 23 -7.63 -4.95 -13.06
C LEU A 23 -8.82 -5.44 -12.24
N GLU A 24 -8.97 -6.75 -12.08
CA GLU A 24 -10.13 -7.33 -11.41
C GLU A 24 -9.70 -8.34 -10.37
N TYR A 25 -10.29 -8.27 -9.19
CA TYR A 25 -10.08 -9.21 -8.10
C TYR A 25 -11.36 -9.30 -7.26
N ALA A 26 -12.07 -10.42 -7.35
CA ALA A 26 -13.38 -10.60 -6.73
C ALA A 26 -14.34 -9.44 -7.06
N ASP A 27 -14.84 -8.70 -6.06
CA ASP A 27 -15.70 -7.53 -6.23
C ASP A 27 -14.94 -6.21 -6.44
N ASP A 28 -13.61 -6.24 -6.36
CA ASP A 28 -12.74 -5.10 -6.60
C ASP A 28 -12.34 -5.02 -8.07
N VAL A 29 -12.72 -3.93 -8.73
CA VAL A 29 -12.43 -3.65 -10.14
C VAL A 29 -11.60 -2.37 -10.19
N ALA A 30 -10.63 -2.23 -11.08
CA ALA A 30 -9.92 -0.99 -11.27
C ALA A 30 -9.76 -0.71 -12.75
N HIS A 31 -10.52 0.24 -13.27
CA HIS A 31 -10.46 0.69 -14.65
C HIS A 31 -9.36 1.73 -14.87
N ILE A 32 -8.71 1.69 -16.02
CA ILE A 32 -7.65 2.60 -16.42
C ILE A 32 -8.02 3.17 -17.79
N ALA A 33 -8.20 4.48 -17.85
CA ALA A 33 -8.47 5.25 -19.06
C ALA A 33 -7.33 6.24 -19.32
N LYS A 34 -7.29 6.82 -20.52
CA LYS A 34 -6.36 7.90 -20.87
C LYS A 34 -7.00 9.27 -20.71
N SER A 35 -8.33 9.33 -20.76
CA SER A 35 -9.11 10.57 -20.68
C SER A 35 -10.36 10.43 -19.81
N ARG A 36 -10.88 11.55 -19.29
CA ARG A 36 -12.15 11.59 -18.55
C ARG A 36 -13.34 11.07 -19.39
N PRO A 37 -13.54 11.48 -20.66
CA PRO A 37 -14.64 10.95 -21.46
C PRO A 37 -14.57 9.43 -21.66
N GLU A 38 -13.36 8.88 -21.80
CA GLU A 38 -13.16 7.43 -21.87
C GLU A 38 -13.52 6.75 -20.55
N LEU A 39 -13.12 7.34 -19.42
CA LEU A 39 -13.46 6.86 -18.08
C LEU A 39 -14.98 6.82 -17.86
N GLU A 40 -15.69 7.87 -18.27
CA GLU A 40 -17.14 7.96 -18.20
C GLU A 40 -17.82 6.86 -19.04
N ARG A 41 -17.33 6.60 -20.26
CA ARG A 41 -17.82 5.50 -21.09
C ARG A 41 -17.58 4.12 -20.46
N MET A 42 -16.38 3.90 -19.91
CA MET A 42 -16.04 2.63 -19.26
C MET A 42 -16.91 2.37 -18.03
N LEU A 43 -17.09 3.39 -17.18
CA LEU A 43 -17.93 3.29 -16.00
C LEU A 43 -19.40 3.05 -16.36
N LYS A 44 -19.93 3.72 -17.39
CA LYS A 44 -21.29 3.46 -17.88
C LYS A 44 -21.46 2.01 -18.35
N LYS A 45 -20.51 1.50 -19.15
CA LYS A 45 -20.53 0.11 -19.61
C LYS A 45 -20.49 -0.89 -18.44
N LEU A 46 -19.67 -0.61 -17.42
CA LEU A 46 -19.62 -1.43 -16.21
C LEU A 46 -20.97 -1.44 -15.50
N MET A 47 -21.57 -0.27 -15.28
CA MET A 47 -22.88 -0.16 -14.64
C MET A 47 -23.98 -0.91 -15.42
N ASP A 48 -24.03 -0.73 -16.75
CA ASP A 48 -24.99 -1.43 -17.60
C ASP A 48 -24.80 -2.97 -17.56
N ALA A 49 -23.55 -3.43 -17.50
CA ALA A 49 -23.22 -4.85 -17.37
C ALA A 49 -23.62 -5.42 -16.00
N CYS A 50 -23.36 -4.69 -14.90
CA CYS A 50 -23.79 -5.07 -13.56
C CYS A 50 -25.32 -5.17 -13.47
N SER A 51 -26.05 -4.17 -13.98
CA SER A 51 -27.52 -4.14 -13.92
C SER A 51 -28.14 -5.34 -14.64
N ARG A 52 -27.57 -5.79 -15.76
CA ARG A 52 -28.04 -6.97 -16.51
C ARG A 52 -28.00 -8.28 -15.71
N VAL A 53 -27.11 -8.37 -14.72
CA VAL A 53 -26.96 -9.54 -13.85
C VAL A 53 -27.54 -9.29 -12.44
N GLY A 54 -28.29 -8.21 -12.26
CA GLY A 54 -28.91 -7.84 -10.98
C GLY A 54 -27.93 -7.29 -9.95
N LEU A 55 -26.77 -6.78 -10.38
CA LEU A 55 -25.78 -6.14 -9.51
C LEU A 55 -25.83 -4.61 -9.66
N GLU A 56 -25.49 -3.91 -8.58
CA GLU A 56 -25.41 -2.45 -8.56
C GLU A 56 -24.01 -1.98 -8.15
N VAL A 57 -23.53 -0.93 -8.82
CA VAL A 57 -22.27 -0.28 -8.47
C VAL A 57 -22.47 0.61 -7.25
N ASN A 58 -21.67 0.38 -6.20
CA ASN A 58 -21.67 1.24 -5.02
C ASN A 58 -20.86 2.52 -5.27
N ALA A 59 -21.57 3.63 -5.52
CA ALA A 59 -20.95 4.93 -5.78
C ALA A 59 -20.11 5.45 -4.60
N SER A 60 -20.55 5.25 -3.35
CA SER A 60 -19.82 5.76 -2.17
C SER A 60 -18.48 5.05 -1.92
N LYS A 61 -18.37 3.78 -2.34
CA LYS A 61 -17.11 3.01 -2.31
C LYS A 61 -16.23 3.22 -3.55
N THR A 62 -16.78 3.76 -4.63
CA THR A 62 -16.06 3.97 -5.90
C THR A 62 -15.32 5.29 -5.87
N ASN A 63 -14.02 5.27 -6.12
CA ASN A 63 -13.19 6.47 -6.03
C ASN A 63 -12.50 6.75 -7.37
N LEU A 64 -12.51 8.01 -7.79
CA LEU A 64 -11.77 8.44 -8.97
C LEU A 64 -10.39 8.94 -8.55
N LEU A 65 -9.34 8.47 -9.23
CA LEU A 65 -8.00 9.01 -9.10
C LEU A 65 -7.56 9.59 -10.44
N THR A 66 -6.72 10.64 -10.41
CA THR A 66 -6.19 11.21 -11.64
C THR A 66 -4.76 11.67 -11.46
N SER A 67 -3.90 11.35 -12.43
CA SER A 67 -2.54 11.91 -12.52
C SER A 67 -2.51 13.17 -13.39
N CYS A 68 -3.64 13.54 -14.00
CA CYS A 68 -3.73 14.71 -14.86
C CYS A 68 -3.47 15.97 -14.01
N THR A 69 -2.41 16.73 -14.28
CA THR A 69 -2.07 17.97 -13.55
C THR A 69 -2.46 19.24 -14.31
N THR A 70 -3.13 19.11 -15.47
CA THR A 70 -3.41 20.22 -16.39
C THR A 70 -4.31 21.31 -15.79
N THR A 71 -5.07 21.01 -14.73
CA THR A 71 -5.84 22.02 -14.00
C THR A 71 -5.07 22.46 -12.76
N ARG A 72 -4.88 23.78 -12.59
CA ARG A 72 -4.31 24.38 -11.36
C ARG A 72 -5.14 24.12 -10.09
N ALA A 73 -6.36 23.59 -10.23
CA ALA A 73 -7.24 23.27 -9.11
C ALA A 73 -6.77 22.02 -8.34
N PRO A 74 -6.90 22.00 -6.99
CA PRO A 74 -6.67 20.80 -6.19
C PRO A 74 -7.51 19.61 -6.67
N ILE A 75 -7.01 18.37 -6.51
CA ILE A 75 -7.74 17.15 -6.90
C ILE A 75 -9.15 17.09 -6.29
N THR A 76 -9.30 17.57 -5.05
CA THR A 76 -10.58 17.63 -4.32
C THR A 76 -11.61 18.58 -4.95
N ASN A 77 -11.18 19.52 -5.79
CA ASN A 77 -12.05 20.51 -6.42
C ASN A 77 -12.35 20.14 -7.88
N ARG A 78 -12.01 18.93 -8.31
CA ARG A 78 -12.34 18.46 -9.64
C ARG A 78 -13.81 18.12 -9.73
N LYS A 79 -14.44 18.54 -10.85
CA LYS A 79 -15.83 18.22 -11.14
C LYS A 79 -16.03 16.70 -11.06
N PRO A 80 -16.96 16.20 -10.23
CA PRO A 80 -17.26 14.77 -10.18
C PRO A 80 -17.83 14.28 -11.52
N ILE A 81 -17.85 12.96 -11.69
CA ILE A 81 -18.53 12.30 -12.80
C ILE A 81 -19.95 11.95 -12.34
N TYR A 82 -20.95 12.24 -13.17
CA TYR A 82 -22.35 11.90 -12.90
C TYR A 82 -22.85 10.89 -13.92
N ILE A 83 -23.33 9.73 -13.46
CA ILE A 83 -23.90 8.68 -14.32
C ILE A 83 -25.13 8.12 -13.61
N ASN A 84 -26.27 8.06 -14.30
CA ASN A 84 -27.55 7.52 -13.77
C ASN A 84 -27.93 8.10 -12.39
N GLY A 85 -27.70 9.40 -12.18
CA GLY A 85 -27.98 10.08 -10.90
C GLY A 85 -26.97 9.82 -9.77
N MET A 86 -25.98 8.94 -9.98
CA MET A 86 -24.89 8.69 -9.04
C MET A 86 -23.72 9.65 -9.30
N SER A 87 -23.09 10.15 -8.22
CA SER A 87 -21.88 10.97 -8.28
C SER A 87 -20.63 10.16 -7.90
N PHE A 88 -19.58 10.34 -8.67
CA PHE A 88 -18.27 9.73 -8.44
C PHE A 88 -17.23 10.82 -8.24
N GLU A 89 -16.60 10.83 -7.06
CA GLU A 89 -15.71 11.91 -6.62
C GLU A 89 -14.24 11.59 -6.82
N TYR A 90 -13.46 12.63 -7.10
CA TYR A 90 -12.00 12.55 -7.15
C TYR A 90 -11.39 12.61 -5.75
N LYS A 91 -10.51 11.66 -5.45
CA LYS A 91 -9.75 11.61 -4.20
C LYS A 91 -8.26 11.68 -4.47
N LYS A 92 -7.48 12.14 -3.48
CA LYS A 92 -6.02 12.17 -3.55
C LYS A 92 -5.40 10.76 -3.53
N GLY A 93 -6.06 9.83 -2.84
CA GLY A 93 -5.69 8.44 -2.78
C GLY A 93 -6.82 7.59 -2.21
N THR A 94 -6.73 6.29 -2.43
CA THR A 94 -7.68 5.31 -1.89
C THR A 94 -6.98 3.96 -1.70
N LYS A 95 -7.63 3.05 -0.97
CA LYS A 95 -7.14 1.69 -0.76
C LYS A 95 -7.54 0.80 -1.95
N TYR A 96 -6.61 0.01 -2.44
CA TYR A 96 -6.83 -1.06 -3.42
C TYR A 96 -6.17 -2.34 -2.94
N LEU A 97 -6.90 -3.44 -2.82
CA LEU A 97 -6.36 -4.75 -2.42
C LEU A 97 -5.43 -4.68 -1.20
N GLY A 98 -5.86 -3.94 -0.18
CA GLY A 98 -5.04 -3.80 1.03
C GLY A 98 -4.04 -2.65 1.01
N SER A 99 -3.64 -2.12 -0.14
CA SER A 99 -2.56 -1.12 -0.30
C SER A 99 -3.09 0.28 -0.61
N TRP A 100 -2.44 1.32 -0.08
CA TRP A 100 -2.77 2.71 -0.39
C TRP A 100 -2.22 3.09 -1.76
N LEU A 101 -3.09 3.61 -2.61
CA LEU A 101 -2.78 4.09 -3.95
C LEU A 101 -3.10 5.57 -4.06
N SER A 102 -2.15 6.38 -4.50
CA SER A 102 -2.32 7.80 -4.82
C SER A 102 -1.85 8.10 -6.25
N LEU A 103 -2.34 9.21 -6.80
CA LEU A 103 -1.83 9.77 -8.06
C LEU A 103 -1.45 11.26 -7.86
N PRO A 104 -0.21 11.68 -8.20
CA PRO A 104 0.91 10.85 -8.65
C PRO A 104 1.28 9.75 -7.64
N LEU A 105 1.94 8.70 -8.15
CA LEU A 105 2.29 7.54 -7.34
C LEU A 105 3.29 7.94 -6.25
N ASP A 106 2.86 7.82 -5.00
CA ASP A 106 3.69 8.08 -3.84
C ASP A 106 3.40 7.03 -2.76
N HIS A 107 4.45 6.33 -2.32
CA HIS A 107 4.36 5.27 -1.33
C HIS A 107 4.63 5.72 0.10
N GLU A 108 4.95 7.00 0.36
CA GLU A 108 5.25 7.50 1.70
C GLU A 108 4.09 7.20 2.68
N ASN A 109 2.87 7.53 2.27
CA ASN A 109 1.67 7.25 3.07
C ASN A 109 1.42 5.75 3.25
N GLU A 110 1.72 4.94 2.23
CA GLU A 110 1.57 3.49 2.32
C GLU A 110 2.57 2.90 3.31
N ILE A 111 3.83 3.32 3.26
CA ILE A 111 4.91 2.83 4.12
C ILE A 111 4.63 3.23 5.58
N LYS A 112 4.24 4.48 5.83
CA LYS A 112 3.83 4.93 7.17
C LYS A 112 2.67 4.08 7.72
N ARG A 113 1.66 3.82 6.89
CA ARG A 113 0.52 2.97 7.25
C ARG A 113 0.95 1.53 7.54
N ARG A 114 1.88 0.97 6.77
CA ARG A 114 2.41 -0.39 6.97
C ARG A 114 3.23 -0.53 8.24
N VAL A 115 4.03 0.48 8.56
CA VAL A 115 4.71 0.59 9.84
C VAL A 115 3.70 0.64 11.00
N GLN A 116 2.61 1.41 10.86
CA GLN A 116 1.53 1.42 11.85
C GLN A 116 0.85 0.04 11.98
N CYS A 117 0.56 -0.64 10.88
CA CYS A 117 0.05 -2.02 10.91
C CYS A 117 1.02 -2.97 11.62
N GLY A 118 2.33 -2.82 11.39
CA GLY A 118 3.38 -3.55 12.11
C GLY A 118 3.35 -3.31 13.62
N TRP A 119 3.18 -2.05 14.05
CA TRP A 119 3.03 -1.71 15.47
C TRP A 119 1.75 -2.27 16.09
N LEU A 120 0.64 -2.29 15.34
CA LEU A 120 -0.60 -2.92 15.79
C LEU A 120 -0.43 -4.44 15.94
N ALA A 121 0.20 -5.10 14.96
CA ALA A 121 0.54 -6.51 15.06
C ALA A 121 1.45 -6.77 16.26
N TRP A 122 2.50 -5.96 16.44
CA TRP A 122 3.39 -6.02 17.60
C TRP A 122 2.63 -5.92 18.91
N ARG A 123 1.68 -4.98 19.02
CA ARG A 123 0.84 -4.85 20.23
C ARG A 123 0.03 -6.11 20.49
N ASN A 124 -0.54 -6.71 19.45
CA ASN A 124 -1.38 -7.91 19.58
C ASN A 124 -0.58 -9.15 20.00
N ILE A 125 0.66 -9.32 19.50
CA ILE A 125 1.53 -10.44 19.88
C ILE A 125 2.58 -10.05 20.94
N GLY A 126 2.46 -8.85 21.51
CA GLY A 126 3.46 -8.29 22.43
C GLY A 126 3.59 -9.07 23.72
N TYR A 127 2.52 -9.74 24.15
CA TYR A 127 2.55 -10.63 25.32
C TYR A 127 3.51 -11.80 25.12
N LEU A 128 3.66 -12.30 23.89
CA LEU A 128 4.59 -13.38 23.53
C LEU A 128 6.01 -12.83 23.32
N LEU A 129 6.12 -11.73 22.57
CA LEU A 129 7.42 -11.13 22.22
C LEU A 129 8.16 -10.53 23.42
N ASN A 130 7.46 -10.12 24.47
CA ASN A 130 8.05 -9.53 25.67
C ASN A 130 8.06 -10.49 26.87
N HIS A 131 7.57 -11.73 26.73
CA HIS A 131 7.49 -12.65 27.86
C HIS A 131 8.90 -13.10 28.31
N PRO A 132 9.20 -13.08 29.63
CA PRO A 132 10.54 -13.41 30.12
C PRO A 132 10.91 -14.89 29.92
N THR A 133 9.93 -15.80 29.94
CA THR A 133 10.18 -17.25 29.82
C THR A 133 10.32 -17.72 28.38
N ILE A 134 9.99 -16.89 27.39
CA ILE A 134 10.06 -17.30 25.99
C ILE A 134 11.48 -17.11 25.48
N SER A 135 12.02 -18.17 24.88
CA SER A 135 13.38 -18.16 24.35
C SER A 135 13.54 -17.05 23.31
N LYS A 136 14.75 -16.51 23.23
CA LYS A 136 15.09 -15.45 22.27
C LYS A 136 14.80 -15.90 20.84
N GLU A 137 15.17 -17.13 20.49
CA GLU A 137 14.96 -17.69 19.16
C GLU A 137 13.48 -17.71 18.75
N ILE A 138 12.59 -18.15 19.64
CA ILE A 138 11.14 -18.17 19.37
C ILE A 138 10.62 -16.75 19.13
N ARG A 139 11.08 -15.76 19.90
CA ARG A 139 10.71 -14.35 19.70
C ARG A 139 11.13 -13.84 18.32
N MET A 140 12.36 -14.12 17.90
CA MET A 140 12.86 -13.70 16.57
C MET A 140 12.10 -14.38 15.44
N ARG A 141 11.83 -15.69 15.57
CA ARG A 141 11.03 -16.45 14.60
C ARG A 141 9.61 -15.91 14.50
N THR A 142 8.97 -15.61 15.64
CA THR A 142 7.63 -15.01 15.69
C THR A 142 7.64 -13.62 15.05
N PHE A 143 8.66 -12.81 15.32
CA PHE A 143 8.81 -11.49 14.71
C PHE A 143 8.88 -11.57 13.17
N ASN A 144 9.71 -12.47 12.64
CA ASN A 144 9.83 -12.70 11.20
C ASN A 144 8.56 -13.34 10.60
N ALA A 145 7.84 -14.17 11.35
CA ALA A 145 6.63 -14.84 10.86
C ALA A 145 5.39 -13.94 10.86
N CYS A 146 5.30 -12.97 11.79
CA CYS A 146 4.07 -12.18 11.99
C CYS A 146 4.25 -10.70 11.67
N ILE A 147 5.36 -10.09 12.10
CA ILE A 147 5.57 -8.64 11.95
C ILE A 147 6.12 -8.30 10.58
N LEU A 148 7.17 -8.99 10.14
CA LEU A 148 7.80 -8.80 8.83
C LEU A 148 6.77 -8.84 7.67
N PRO A 149 5.93 -9.89 7.50
CA PRO A 149 4.96 -9.90 6.40
C PRO A 149 3.87 -8.83 6.53
N THR A 150 3.53 -8.41 7.76
CA THR A 150 2.55 -7.33 7.97
C THR A 150 3.09 -5.99 7.48
N VAL A 151 4.36 -5.69 7.79
CA VAL A 151 5.02 -4.46 7.36
C VAL A 151 5.33 -4.50 5.88
N LEU A 152 5.86 -5.60 5.36
CA LEU A 152 6.32 -5.70 3.97
C LEU A 152 5.25 -6.12 2.97
N TYR A 153 3.98 -6.13 3.36
CA TYR A 153 2.92 -6.46 2.41
C TYR A 153 2.85 -5.43 1.28
N GLY A 154 2.92 -5.90 0.04
CA GLY A 154 2.87 -5.07 -1.16
C GLY A 154 4.14 -4.28 -1.41
N CYS A 155 5.24 -4.61 -0.73
CA CYS A 155 6.53 -3.93 -0.90
C CYS A 155 7.13 -4.14 -2.29
N GLU A 156 6.69 -5.19 -3.00
CA GLU A 156 7.01 -5.50 -4.39
C GLU A 156 6.71 -4.31 -5.31
N ALA A 157 5.65 -3.55 -5.01
CA ALA A 157 5.17 -2.43 -5.82
C ALA A 157 5.66 -1.06 -5.34
N TRP A 158 6.46 -0.97 -4.27
CA TRP A 158 6.93 0.32 -3.76
C TRP A 158 8.14 0.84 -4.52
N THR A 159 8.16 2.13 -4.82
CA THR A 159 9.39 2.87 -5.11
C THR A 159 9.97 3.42 -3.82
N LEU A 160 11.05 2.83 -3.30
CA LEU A 160 11.66 3.20 -2.02
C LEU A 160 12.68 4.34 -2.16
N ARG A 161 12.41 5.49 -1.53
CA ARG A 161 13.40 6.56 -1.35
C ARG A 161 14.34 6.25 -0.18
N SER A 162 15.45 6.98 -0.09
CA SER A 162 16.38 6.86 1.05
C SER A 162 15.69 7.17 2.39
N SER A 163 14.79 8.16 2.42
CA SER A 163 13.97 8.47 3.59
C SER A 163 13.07 7.30 3.99
N ASP A 164 12.44 6.65 3.01
CA ASP A 164 11.52 5.53 3.26
C ASP A 164 12.26 4.31 3.84
N LYS A 165 13.48 4.05 3.35
CA LYS A 165 14.35 3.00 3.89
C LYS A 165 14.75 3.31 5.33
N GLU A 166 15.08 4.56 5.63
CA GLU A 166 15.42 4.98 6.99
C GLU A 166 14.23 4.84 7.94
N ASP A 167 13.03 5.24 7.52
CA ASP A 167 11.80 5.08 8.31
C ASP A 167 11.52 3.61 8.66
N LEU A 168 11.68 2.70 7.69
CA LEU A 168 11.56 1.25 7.92
C LEU A 168 12.62 0.75 8.91
N ALA A 169 13.87 1.16 8.73
CA ALA A 169 14.97 0.75 9.61
C ALA A 169 14.79 1.28 11.05
N ILE A 170 14.35 2.54 11.21
CA ILE A 170 14.02 3.13 12.51
C ILE A 170 12.91 2.34 13.19
N ALA A 171 11.83 2.04 12.46
CA ALA A 171 10.70 1.29 13.00
C ALA A 171 11.12 -0.11 13.46
N GLN A 172 11.90 -0.83 12.65
CA GLN A 172 12.41 -2.15 13.00
C GLN A 172 13.27 -2.11 14.26
N ARG A 173 14.26 -1.21 14.30
CA ARG A 173 15.18 -1.06 15.45
C ARG A 173 14.43 -0.74 16.73
N LYS A 174 13.38 0.08 16.67
CA LYS A 174 12.52 0.40 17.83
C LYS A 174 11.81 -0.85 18.36
N MET A 175 11.30 -1.71 17.48
CA MET A 175 10.66 -2.97 17.87
C MET A 175 11.68 -3.97 18.44
N GLU A 176 12.85 -4.10 17.82
CA GLU A 176 13.92 -4.97 18.29
C GLU A 176 14.43 -4.58 19.69
N ARG A 177 14.66 -3.29 19.93
CA ARG A 177 15.08 -2.79 21.25
C ARG A 177 14.02 -3.11 22.31
N LYS A 178 12.73 -2.92 22.01
CA LYS A 178 11.63 -3.31 22.92
C LYS A 178 11.63 -4.82 23.19
N MET A 179 11.83 -5.64 22.16
CA MET A 179 11.89 -7.11 22.28
C MET A 179 12.97 -7.60 23.25
N LEU A 180 14.13 -6.95 23.19
CA LEU A 180 15.29 -7.24 24.03
C LEU A 180 15.27 -6.48 25.37
N ARG A 181 14.23 -5.67 25.62
CA ARG A 181 14.10 -4.80 26.80
C ARG A 181 15.28 -3.83 26.98
N LEU A 182 15.86 -3.40 25.86
CA LEU A 182 16.98 -2.47 25.86
C LEU A 182 16.50 -1.04 26.05
N THR A 183 17.23 -0.32 26.88
CA THR A 183 17.07 1.10 27.14
C THR A 183 18.21 1.89 26.48
N TRP A 184 18.15 3.21 26.58
CA TRP A 184 19.22 4.10 26.17
C TRP A 184 20.53 3.94 26.97
N GLU A 185 20.44 3.47 28.22
CA GLU A 185 21.59 3.31 29.13
C GLU A 185 22.50 2.15 28.74
N ASP A 186 21.94 1.16 28.03
CA ASP A 186 22.70 -0.01 27.55
C ASP A 186 23.74 0.36 26.47
N LYS A 187 23.65 1.57 25.89
CA LYS A 187 24.58 2.11 24.87
C LYS A 187 24.88 1.12 23.71
N LEU A 188 23.94 0.24 23.40
CA LEU A 188 24.12 -0.77 22.37
C LEU A 188 24.06 -0.15 20.97
N THR A 189 25.11 -0.39 20.17
CA THR A 189 25.17 0.05 18.78
C THR A 189 24.13 -0.66 17.93
N ASN A 190 23.72 -0.03 16.81
CA ASN A 190 22.74 -0.61 15.90
C ASN A 190 23.26 -1.90 15.24
N GLU A 191 24.55 -1.99 14.96
CA GLU A 191 25.21 -3.20 14.43
C GLU A 191 25.14 -4.36 15.42
N ARG A 192 25.46 -4.11 16.70
CA ARG A 192 25.36 -5.14 17.74
C ARG A 192 23.91 -5.54 18.01
N LEU A 193 22.97 -4.62 17.91
CA LEU A 193 21.54 -4.93 17.98
C LEU A 193 21.14 -5.93 16.90
N ARG A 194 21.56 -5.68 15.65
CA ARG A 194 21.32 -6.58 14.51
C ARG A 194 21.93 -7.95 14.69
N GLN A 195 23.19 -8.00 15.11
CA GLN A 195 23.88 -9.26 15.40
C GLN A 195 23.19 -10.03 16.53
N ALA A 196 22.68 -9.32 17.54
CA ALA A 196 21.96 -9.94 18.63
C ALA A 196 20.61 -10.51 18.17
N THR A 197 19.81 -9.78 17.42
CA THR A 197 18.46 -10.25 17.02
C THR A 197 18.50 -11.27 15.90
N GLY A 198 19.36 -11.09 14.90
CA GLY A 198 19.40 -11.96 13.71
C GLY A 198 18.06 -12.01 12.95
N VAL A 199 17.18 -11.02 13.15
CA VAL A 199 15.92 -10.90 12.41
C VAL A 199 16.20 -10.42 11.00
N ILE A 200 15.30 -10.74 10.06
CA ILE A 200 15.46 -10.38 8.66
C ILE A 200 15.41 -8.85 8.53
N ASP A 201 16.40 -8.24 7.86
CA ASP A 201 16.41 -6.80 7.62
C ASP A 201 15.28 -6.41 6.67
N TRP A 202 14.43 -5.48 7.10
CA TRP A 202 13.24 -5.08 6.33
C TRP A 202 13.59 -4.39 5.02
N VAL A 203 14.68 -3.62 4.98
CA VAL A 203 15.11 -2.87 3.80
C VAL A 203 15.71 -3.80 2.77
N GLU A 204 16.56 -4.74 3.20
CA GLU A 204 17.12 -5.78 2.34
C GLU A 204 16.01 -6.66 1.77
N GLU A 205 15.08 -7.12 2.61
CA GLU A 205 13.98 -7.98 2.20
C GLU A 205 13.01 -7.25 1.25
N ALA A 206 12.70 -5.99 1.51
CA ALA A 206 11.88 -5.18 0.60
C ALA A 206 12.56 -4.93 -0.75
N THR A 207 13.90 -4.82 -0.76
CA THR A 207 14.69 -4.68 -1.99
C THR A 207 14.75 -5.99 -2.76
N ARG A 208 14.91 -7.12 -2.06
CA ARG A 208 14.93 -8.46 -2.63
C ARG A 208 13.62 -8.84 -3.32
N LYS A 209 12.49 -8.38 -2.77
CA LYS A 209 11.13 -8.66 -3.28
C LYS A 209 10.69 -7.77 -4.44
N LYS A 210 11.50 -6.81 -4.90
CA LYS A 210 11.10 -5.94 -6.02
C LYS A 210 10.82 -6.77 -7.27
N LEU A 211 9.69 -6.45 -7.92
CA LEU A 211 9.39 -6.98 -9.26
C LEU A 211 10.47 -6.48 -10.21
N LYS A 212 11.10 -7.43 -10.92
CA LYS A 212 12.04 -7.16 -12.01
C LYS A 212 11.30 -6.98 -13.32
#